data_AF-A0A519LU62-F1
#
_entry.id   AF-A0A519LU62-F1
#
_cell.length_a   1.000
_cell.length_b   1.000
_cell.length_c   1.000
_cell.angle_alpha   90.00
_cell.angle_beta   90.00
_cell.angle_gamma   90.00
#
_symmetry.space_group_name_H-M   'P 1'
#
loop_
_entity.id
_entity.type
_entity.pdbx_description
1 polymer ?
#
loop_
_entity_poly.entity_id
_entity_poly.type
_entity_poly.pdbx_seq_one_letter_code
_entity_poly.pdbx_strand_id
1 'polypeptide(L)' 'MIEFAVESLETPALTKAQLADLLFDQIGLNKRESKDMIDAFFDL' A
#
# COMPACT_ATOMS: atom_id res chain seq x y z
N MET A 1 19.25 10.26 10.41
CA MET A 1 17.88 9.95 10.88
C MET A 1 17.00 10.27 9.70
N ILE A 2 16.37 9.29 9.06
CA ILE A 2 15.54 9.58 7.88
C ILE A 2 14.31 10.32 8.39
N GLU A 3 14.34 11.64 8.28
CA GLU A 3 13.15 12.48 8.33
C GLU A 3 12.29 12.04 7.15
N PHE A 4 11.25 11.25 7.41
CA PHE A 4 10.22 10.99 6.42
C PHE A 4 9.51 12.33 6.24
N ALA A 5 10.05 13.12 5.34
CA ALA A 5 9.51 14.38 4.90
C ALA A 5 8.06 14.12 4.49
N VAL A 6 7.12 14.49 5.37
CA VAL A 6 5.72 14.77 5.03
C VAL A 6 5.73 16.09 4.22
N GLU A 7 6.54 16.13 3.17
CA GLU A 7 6.63 17.23 2.22
C GLU A 7 5.43 17.08 1.28
N SER A 8 4.50 18.02 1.43
CA SER A 8 3.25 18.16 0.68
C SER A 8 2.18 17.10 0.95
N LEU A 9 1.23 17.50 1.80
CA LEU A 9 -0.17 17.00 1.88
C LEU A 9 -0.96 17.18 0.56
N GLU A 10 -0.28 17.26 -0.59
CA GLU A 10 -0.86 17.33 -1.94
C GLU A 10 -0.80 15.97 -2.66
N THR A 11 -0.18 14.96 -2.04
CA THR A 11 -0.28 13.59 -2.54
C THR A 11 -1.59 12.97 -2.01
N PRO A 12 -2.46 12.43 -2.88
CA PRO A 12 -3.68 11.78 -2.42
C PRO A 12 -3.31 10.68 -1.43
N ALA A 13 -4.04 10.62 -0.32
CA ALA A 13 -3.81 9.61 0.72
C ALA A 13 -3.87 8.21 0.10
N LEU A 14 -2.80 7.44 0.28
CA LEU A 14 -2.70 6.09 -0.27
C LEU A 14 -3.64 5.17 0.51
N THR A 15 -4.60 4.58 -0.19
CA THR A 15 -5.61 3.68 0.38
C THR A 15 -5.13 2.23 0.39
N LYS A 16 -5.71 1.40 1.27
CA LYS A 16 -5.48 -0.06 1.28
C LYS A 16 -5.77 -0.72 -0.07
N ALA A 17 -6.79 -0.23 -0.79
CA ALA A 17 -7.13 -0.73 -2.13
C ALA A 17 -6.02 -0.42 -3.14
N GLN A 18 -5.52 0.82 -3.15
CA GLN A 18 -4.42 1.20 -4.03
C GLN A 18 -3.13 0.42 -3.72
N LEU A 19 -2.86 0.12 -2.45
CA LEU A 19 -1.73 -0.74 -2.08
C LEU A 19 -1.89 -2.17 -2.61
N ALA A 20 -3.09 -2.75 -2.53
CA ALA A 20 -3.34 -4.09 -3.07
C ALA A 20 -3.22 -4.10 -4.61
N ASP A 21 -3.66 -3.04 -5.29
CA ASP A 21 -3.50 -2.89 -6.73
C ASP A 21 -2.01 -2.77 -7.11
N LEU A 22 -1.21 -2.03 -6.34
CA LEU A 22 0.25 -1.95 -6.55
C LEU A 22 0.93 -3.31 -6.36
N LEU A 23 0.50 -4.12 -5.39
CA LEU A 23 1.00 -5.49 -5.22
C LEU A 23 0.65 -6.39 -6.41
N PHE A 24 -0.55 -6.24 -6.97
CA PHE A 24 -0.95 -6.94 -8.17
C PHE A 24 -0.09 -6.51 -9.38
N ASP A 25 0.06 -5.20 -9.61
CA ASP A 25 0.75 -4.66 -10.79
C ASP A 25 2.29 -4.82 -10.74
N GLN A 26 2.90 -4.63 -9.57
CA GLN A 26 4.35 -4.61 -9.42
C GLN A 26 4.94 -5.97 -9.04
N ILE A 27 4.22 -6.77 -8.24
CA ILE A 27 4.70 -8.07 -7.75
C ILE A 27 4.04 -9.22 -8.53
N GLY A 28 2.90 -9.00 -9.17
CA GLY A 28 2.19 -10.04 -9.92
C GLY A 28 1.40 -11.00 -9.02
N LEU A 29 1.15 -10.62 -7.76
CA LEU A 29 0.26 -11.36 -6.87
C LEU A 29 -1.15 -11.36 -7.45
N ASN A 30 -1.93 -12.42 -7.19
CA ASN A 30 -3.33 -12.40 -7.59
C ASN A 30 -4.14 -11.45 -6.68
N LYS A 31 -5.31 -10.99 -7.15
CA LYS A 31 -6.13 -10.00 -6.42
C LYS A 31 -6.51 -10.42 -4.99
N ARG A 32 -6.64 -11.72 -4.73
CA ARG A 32 -6.94 -12.24 -3.38
C ARG A 32 -5.70 -12.16 -2.51
N GLU A 33 -4.56 -12.65 -3.00
CA GLU A 33 -3.28 -12.60 -2.28
C GLU A 33 -2.84 -11.17 -1.94
N SER A 34 -2.97 -10.23 -2.87
CA SER A 34 -2.67 -8.81 -2.62
C SER A 34 -3.52 -8.23 -1.50
N LYS A 35 -4.81 -8.56 -1.47
CA LYS A 35 -5.72 -8.11 -0.42
C LYS A 35 -5.36 -8.72 0.93
N ASP A 36 -5.18 -10.03 0.97
CA ASP A 36 -4.86 -10.76 2.19
C ASP A 36 -3.52 -10.27 2.79
N MET A 37 -2.55 -9.92 1.95
CA MET A 37 -1.26 -9.35 2.38
C MET A 37 -1.40 -7.95 2.99
N ILE A 38 -2.21 -7.07 2.40
CA ILE A 38 -2.46 -5.73 2.93
C ILE A 38 -3.29 -5.77 4.20
N ASP A 39 -4.33 -6.60 4.26
CA ASP A 39 -5.13 -6.77 5.47
C ASP A 39 -4.24 -7.30 6.62
N ALA A 40 -3.44 -8.35 6.38
CA ALA A 40 -2.49 -8.87 7.36
C ALA A 40 -1.40 -7.86 7.79
N PHE A 41 -0.95 -6.98 6.90
CA PHE A 41 0.06 -5.96 7.23
C PHE A 41 -0.47 -4.89 8.20
N PHE A 42 -1.77 -4.56 8.13
CA PHE A 42 -2.39 -3.49 8.92
C PHE A 42 -3.20 -3.98 10.12
N ASP A 43 -3.31 -5.29 10.35
CA ASP A 43 -4.05 -5.87 11.49
C ASP A 43 -3.21 -5.94 12.79
N LEU A 44 -2.03 -5.29 12.86
CA LEU A 44 -1.14 -5.24 14.04
C LEU A 44 -1.31 -3.97 14.90
#